data_AF-A0A7C9CBN5-F1
#
_entry.id   AF-A0A7C9CBN5-F1
#
_cell.length_a   1.000
_cell.length_b   1.000
_cell.length_c   1.000
_cell.angle_alpha   90.00
_cell.angle_beta   90.00
_cell.angle_gamma   90.00
#
_symmetry.space_group_name_H-M   'P 1'
#
loop_
_entity.id
_entity.type
_entity.pdbx_description
1 polymer ?
#
loop_
_entity_poly.entity_id
_entity_poly.type
_entity_poly.pdbx_seq_one_letter_code
_entity_poly.pdbx_strand_id
1 'polypeptide(L)'
;MSAQWYDGNISIPGCDKNMPGTIMAMGRLNRPSIMIYGGTIKPAHFNGRTFDIVNANQSYGEYISGAISDEQRMDVIRNACPGAGACGGMYTANTMASAIETMGMTLPYSSSTPAEDPLKLDECRIAGKYVLDLLKMDLKPRDIITTKSLRNAMVMVMALGGSTNSILHLIAIARSVGLELTLDDFQKVSDKTPLLADLKPSGRYVMEDLHKVGGTPAVIRHLLELGLLDGDCMTVTGKTVAENAKLFPALADGQQVIRPLLNPIKKTGHIQILYGNLAPEGSVAKITGKEGLYFSGPALVFEGEEAMIATISENPRSFKGKVVVIRGEGPKGAPGMPEMLTPTSAIVGAGLGKEVALLTDGRFSGASHGFVIG
;
A
#
# COMPACT_ATOMS: atom_id res chain seq x y z
N MET A 1 -2.49 -26.07 -9.55
CA MET A 1 -3.20 -26.49 -8.32
C MET A 1 -4.32 -27.48 -8.58
N SER A 2 -5.50 -27.08 -9.09
CA SER A 2 -6.63 -28.02 -9.25
C SER A 2 -6.36 -29.15 -10.25
N ALA A 3 -5.98 -28.82 -11.49
CA ALA A 3 -5.72 -29.82 -12.53
C ALA A 3 -4.57 -30.78 -12.20
N GLN A 4 -3.54 -30.26 -11.53
CA GLN A 4 -2.31 -31.00 -11.21
C GLN A 4 -2.34 -31.66 -9.83
N TRP A 5 -3.45 -31.51 -9.08
CA TRP A 5 -3.64 -32.13 -7.77
C TRP A 5 -2.56 -31.82 -6.72
N TYR A 6 -1.82 -30.70 -6.85
CA TYR A 6 -0.79 -30.32 -5.87
C TYR A 6 -1.36 -30.12 -4.46
N ASP A 7 -0.70 -30.67 -3.45
CA ASP A 7 -1.17 -30.68 -2.06
C ASP A 7 -1.03 -29.32 -1.35
N GLY A 8 -0.03 -28.52 -1.74
CA GLY A 8 0.23 -27.22 -1.16
C GLY A 8 0.81 -26.22 -2.16
N ASN A 9 0.92 -24.96 -1.75
CA ASN A 9 1.36 -23.87 -2.64
C ASN A 9 2.32 -22.90 -1.94
N ILE A 10 3.47 -22.66 -2.55
CA ILE A 10 4.33 -21.51 -2.26
C ILE A 10 4.20 -20.55 -3.43
N SER A 11 3.74 -19.33 -3.17
CA SER A 11 3.72 -18.29 -4.20
C SER A 11 4.78 -17.23 -3.93
N ILE A 12 5.44 -16.76 -4.98
CA ILE A 12 6.55 -15.80 -4.90
C ILE A 12 6.21 -14.52 -5.68
N PRO A 13 5.20 -13.73 -5.24
CA PRO A 13 4.82 -12.48 -5.89
C PRO A 13 5.81 -11.34 -5.59
N GLY A 14 6.02 -10.43 -6.54
CA GLY A 14 7.00 -9.33 -6.39
C GLY A 14 6.50 -7.94 -6.76
N CYS A 15 5.26 -7.79 -7.25
CA CYS A 15 4.73 -6.51 -7.69
C CYS A 15 3.25 -6.36 -7.31
N ASP A 16 2.81 -5.12 -7.13
CA ASP A 16 1.48 -4.65 -6.70
C ASP A 16 0.34 -5.68 -6.71
N LYS A 17 -0.07 -6.12 -7.89
CA LYS A 17 -1.29 -6.93 -8.08
C LYS A 17 -1.05 -8.44 -7.87
N ASN A 18 0.21 -8.87 -7.83
CA ASN A 18 0.56 -10.27 -7.68
C ASN A 18 0.18 -10.80 -6.29
N MET A 19 0.49 -10.04 -5.23
CA MET A 19 0.22 -10.43 -3.84
C MET A 19 -1.25 -10.74 -3.56
N PRO A 20 -2.22 -9.86 -3.86
CA PRO A 20 -3.64 -10.21 -3.68
C PRO A 20 -4.07 -11.37 -4.60
N GLY A 21 -3.55 -11.45 -5.82
CA GLY A 21 -3.87 -12.54 -6.75
C GLY A 21 -3.50 -13.93 -6.19
N THR A 22 -2.32 -14.05 -5.58
CA THR A 22 -1.87 -15.33 -4.97
C THR A 22 -2.71 -15.68 -3.75
N ILE A 23 -3.00 -14.73 -2.85
CA ILE A 23 -3.83 -14.96 -1.67
C ILE A 23 -5.28 -15.32 -2.06
N MET A 24 -5.86 -14.65 -3.05
CA MET A 24 -7.18 -14.98 -3.57
C MET A 24 -7.23 -16.42 -4.11
N ALA A 25 -6.17 -16.87 -4.79
CA ALA A 25 -6.08 -18.26 -5.25
C ALA A 25 -5.98 -19.25 -4.08
N MET A 26 -5.15 -18.94 -3.08
CA MET A 26 -5.03 -19.76 -1.86
C MET A 26 -6.37 -19.89 -1.13
N GLY A 27 -7.11 -18.80 -0.95
CA GLY A 27 -8.43 -18.81 -0.28
C GLY A 27 -9.49 -19.63 -1.02
N ARG A 28 -9.49 -19.57 -2.37
CA ARG A 28 -10.38 -20.38 -3.22
C ARG A 28 -10.07 -21.87 -3.15
N LEU A 29 -8.79 -22.23 -3.19
CA LEU A 29 -8.33 -23.62 -3.16
C LEU A 29 -8.40 -24.23 -1.76
N ASN A 30 -8.21 -23.40 -0.74
CA ASN A 30 -8.12 -23.77 0.67
C ASN A 30 -7.19 -24.97 0.91
N ARG A 31 -5.99 -24.96 0.31
CA ARG A 31 -4.92 -25.94 0.54
C ARG A 31 -3.77 -25.28 1.31
N PRO A 32 -3.02 -25.98 2.17
CA PRO A 32 -1.89 -25.42 2.91
C PRO A 32 -0.96 -24.60 2.01
N SER A 33 -0.79 -23.32 2.33
CA SER A 33 -0.14 -22.35 1.44
C SER A 33 0.62 -21.27 2.19
N ILE A 34 1.71 -20.79 1.58
CA ILE A 34 2.51 -19.66 2.07
C ILE A 34 2.78 -18.70 0.91
N MET A 35 2.71 -17.39 1.18
CA MET A 35 3.23 -16.37 0.27
C MET A 35 4.63 -15.92 0.74
N ILE A 36 5.57 -15.83 -0.20
CA ILE A 36 6.89 -15.24 -0.02
C ILE A 36 6.94 -13.96 -0.84
N TYR A 37 6.97 -12.80 -0.21
CA TYR A 37 7.12 -11.55 -0.95
C TYR A 37 8.52 -11.45 -1.55
N GLY A 38 8.62 -11.07 -2.82
CA GLY A 38 9.88 -10.91 -3.54
C GLY A 38 10.82 -9.85 -2.95
N GLY A 39 10.29 -8.92 -2.16
CA GLY A 39 11.06 -7.89 -1.47
C GLY A 39 10.99 -6.52 -2.12
N THR A 40 11.27 -5.49 -1.32
CA THR A 40 11.35 -4.10 -1.77
C THR A 40 12.64 -3.85 -2.55
N ILE A 41 12.60 -2.95 -3.55
CA ILE A 41 13.79 -2.37 -4.16
C ILE A 41 14.51 -1.50 -3.13
N LYS A 42 15.84 -1.44 -3.22
CA LYS A 42 16.63 -0.47 -2.46
C LYS A 42 16.49 0.94 -3.04
N PRO A 43 16.55 1.99 -2.21
CA PRO A 43 16.58 3.35 -2.72
C PRO A 43 17.84 3.58 -3.54
N ALA A 44 17.74 4.34 -4.63
CA ALA A 44 18.91 4.74 -5.39
C ALA A 44 19.62 5.93 -4.75
N HIS A 45 20.95 5.96 -4.82
CA HIS A 45 21.76 7.09 -4.37
C HIS A 45 22.62 7.59 -5.53
N PHE A 46 22.40 8.85 -5.91
CA PHE A 46 23.14 9.49 -7.00
C PHE A 46 23.35 10.98 -6.69
N ASN A 47 24.59 11.48 -6.88
CA ASN A 47 24.97 12.88 -6.62
C ASN A 47 24.49 13.42 -5.25
N GLY A 48 24.63 12.62 -4.19
CA GLY A 48 24.24 13.01 -2.83
C GLY A 48 22.72 13.10 -2.59
N ARG A 49 21.89 12.70 -3.56
CA ARG A 49 20.43 12.65 -3.47
C ARG A 49 19.94 11.21 -3.51
N THR A 50 18.77 10.99 -2.91
CA THR A 50 18.09 9.69 -2.91
C THR A 50 16.94 9.72 -3.90
N PHE A 51 16.86 8.72 -4.76
CA PHE A 51 15.85 8.61 -5.80
C PHE A 51 15.03 7.32 -5.66
N ASP A 52 13.79 7.39 -6.13
CA ASP A 52 12.91 6.25 -6.34
C ASP A 52 12.02 6.47 -7.59
N ILE A 53 11.13 5.52 -7.87
CA ILE A 53 10.22 5.58 -9.01
C ILE A 53 9.33 6.84 -9.02
N VAL A 54 8.97 7.40 -7.86
CA VAL A 54 8.17 8.63 -7.80
C VAL A 54 8.98 9.83 -8.27
N ASN A 55 10.29 9.89 -7.99
CA ASN A 55 11.15 10.91 -8.57
C ASN A 55 11.17 10.83 -10.10
N ALA A 56 11.27 9.62 -10.67
CA ALA A 56 11.21 9.45 -12.13
C ALA A 56 9.87 9.95 -12.71
N ASN A 57 8.75 9.65 -12.05
CA ASN A 57 7.43 10.10 -12.49
C ASN A 57 7.22 11.61 -12.36
N GLN A 58 7.70 12.22 -11.27
CA GLN A 58 7.60 13.66 -11.04
C GLN A 58 8.50 14.47 -11.98
N SER A 59 9.61 13.90 -12.44
CA SER A 59 10.57 14.56 -13.33
C SER A 59 9.93 15.07 -14.64
N TYR A 60 8.87 14.42 -15.13
CA TYR A 60 8.15 14.90 -16.31
C TYR A 60 7.41 16.21 -16.04
N GLY A 61 6.70 16.30 -14.90
CA GLY A 61 6.01 17.53 -14.50
C GLY A 61 7.00 18.68 -14.26
N GLU A 62 8.14 18.38 -13.62
CA GLU A 62 9.22 19.35 -13.41
C GLU A 62 9.80 19.86 -14.74
N TYR A 63 10.02 18.98 -15.71
CA TYR A 63 10.50 19.34 -17.05
C TYR A 63 9.51 20.24 -17.80
N ILE A 64 8.23 19.87 -17.84
CA ILE A 64 7.18 20.67 -18.52
C ILE A 64 7.02 22.06 -17.87
N SER A 65 7.20 22.16 -16.56
CA SER A 65 7.17 23.45 -15.85
C SER A 65 8.42 24.32 -16.07
N GLY A 66 9.48 23.77 -16.68
CA GLY A 66 10.78 24.43 -16.84
C GLY A 66 11.67 24.40 -15.61
N ALA A 67 11.34 23.61 -14.58
CA ALA A 67 12.10 23.52 -13.33
C ALA A 67 13.40 22.70 -13.47
N ILE A 68 13.45 21.75 -14.40
CA ILE A 68 14.64 20.94 -14.74
C ILE A 68 14.86 20.88 -16.24
N SER A 69 16.13 20.68 -16.67
CA SER A 69 16.46 20.42 -18.07
C SER A 69 16.12 18.98 -18.49
N ASP A 70 16.08 18.72 -19.80
CA ASP A 70 15.85 17.36 -20.31
C ASP A 70 16.99 16.40 -19.92
N GLU A 71 18.23 16.90 -19.85
CA GLU A 71 19.39 16.15 -19.38
C GLU A 71 19.22 15.72 -17.92
N GLN A 72 18.81 16.66 -17.05
CA GLN A 72 18.53 16.37 -15.65
C GLN A 72 17.38 15.36 -15.48
N ARG A 73 16.33 15.49 -16.30
CA ARG A 73 15.22 14.52 -16.33
C ARG A 73 15.72 13.12 -16.68
N MET A 74 16.53 13.00 -17.73
CA MET A 74 17.10 11.72 -18.16
C MET A 74 18.05 11.12 -17.12
N ASP A 75 18.80 11.93 -16.38
CA ASP A 75 19.63 11.46 -15.27
C ASP A 75 18.80 10.87 -14.12
N VAL A 76 17.66 11.48 -13.78
CA VAL A 76 16.73 10.91 -12.78
C VAL A 76 16.21 9.56 -13.27
N ILE A 77 15.76 9.48 -14.53
CA ILE A 77 15.19 8.24 -15.10
C ILE A 77 16.20 7.10 -15.06
N ARG A 78 17.46 7.34 -15.45
CA ARG A 78 18.50 6.32 -15.49
C ARG A 78 18.92 5.82 -14.11
N ASN A 79 18.75 6.63 -13.08
CA ASN A 79 19.26 6.35 -11.74
C ASN A 79 18.17 6.06 -10.69
N ALA A 80 16.87 6.14 -11.02
CA ALA A 80 15.80 5.98 -10.03
C ALA A 80 15.59 4.55 -9.51
N CYS A 81 15.97 3.54 -10.29
CA CYS A 81 15.73 2.12 -10.00
C CYS A 81 17.06 1.34 -10.06
N PRO A 82 17.76 1.13 -8.93
CA PRO A 82 19.13 0.65 -8.93
C PRO A 82 19.26 -0.88 -9.09
N GLY A 83 18.15 -1.63 -9.01
CA GLY A 83 18.18 -3.09 -8.99
C GLY A 83 16.77 -3.71 -8.92
N ALA A 84 16.71 -4.95 -8.44
CA ALA A 84 15.47 -5.72 -8.35
C ALA A 84 14.61 -5.33 -7.13
N GLY A 85 13.30 -5.59 -7.22
CA GLY A 85 12.33 -5.46 -6.12
C GLY A 85 11.15 -4.53 -6.46
N ALA A 86 10.12 -4.55 -5.62
CA ALA A 86 8.97 -3.69 -5.78
C ALA A 86 9.24 -2.23 -5.36
N CYS A 87 8.36 -1.29 -5.71
CA CYS A 87 8.51 0.13 -5.39
C CYS A 87 8.77 0.38 -3.88
N GLY A 88 9.80 1.16 -3.55
CA GLY A 88 10.39 1.22 -2.20
C GLY A 88 9.55 1.89 -1.10
N GLY A 89 8.61 2.75 -1.45
CA GLY A 89 7.70 3.40 -0.50
C GLY A 89 6.57 2.49 -0.03
N MET A 90 5.71 2.99 0.84
CA MET A 90 4.47 2.34 1.28
C MET A 90 3.36 2.46 0.21
N TYR A 91 3.68 2.04 -1.02
CA TYR A 91 2.73 1.88 -2.12
C TYR A 91 2.02 0.52 -2.01
N THR A 92 1.22 0.14 -3.01
CA THR A 92 0.40 -1.08 -2.92
C THR A 92 1.22 -2.33 -2.63
N ALA A 93 2.40 -2.49 -3.26
CA ALA A 93 3.23 -3.67 -3.05
C ALA A 93 3.63 -3.88 -1.58
N ASN A 94 4.32 -2.90 -0.99
CA ASN A 94 4.74 -2.96 0.41
C ASN A 94 3.55 -2.92 1.38
N THR A 95 2.47 -2.20 1.04
CA THR A 95 1.22 -2.20 1.82
C THR A 95 0.63 -3.60 1.91
N MET A 96 0.45 -4.28 0.77
CA MET A 96 -0.12 -5.61 0.71
C MET A 96 0.82 -6.63 1.33
N ALA A 97 2.14 -6.53 1.12
CA ALA A 97 3.10 -7.40 1.75
C ALA A 97 2.99 -7.34 3.29
N SER A 98 3.01 -6.13 3.88
CA SER A 98 2.90 -5.96 5.34
C SER A 98 1.53 -6.36 5.88
N ALA A 99 0.45 -6.06 5.15
CA ALA A 99 -0.90 -6.48 5.50
C ALA A 99 -1.03 -8.01 5.53
N ILE A 100 -0.46 -8.71 4.54
CA ILE A 100 -0.52 -10.17 4.41
C ILE A 100 0.38 -10.86 5.45
N GLU A 101 1.55 -10.28 5.79
CA GLU A 101 2.36 -10.76 6.91
C GLU A 101 1.60 -10.66 8.24
N THR A 102 0.94 -9.52 8.48
CA THR A 102 0.14 -9.31 9.70
C THR A 102 -1.12 -10.20 9.73
N MET A 103 -1.68 -10.52 8.56
CA MET A 103 -2.76 -11.51 8.41
C MET A 103 -2.29 -12.94 8.72
N GLY A 104 -0.98 -13.18 8.74
CA GLY A 104 -0.37 -14.48 9.05
C GLY A 104 -0.11 -15.36 7.84
N MET A 105 -0.18 -14.84 6.61
CA MET A 105 -0.04 -15.63 5.37
C MET A 105 1.38 -15.59 4.75
N THR A 106 2.32 -14.91 5.41
CA THR A 106 3.76 -14.99 5.11
C THR A 106 4.54 -15.36 6.36
N LEU A 107 5.79 -15.79 6.18
CA LEU A 107 6.72 -15.88 7.30
C LEU A 107 7.05 -14.47 7.82
N PRO A 108 7.42 -14.33 9.11
CA PRO A 108 7.92 -13.08 9.66
C PRO A 108 9.10 -12.55 8.84
N TYR A 109 9.18 -11.22 8.70
CA TYR A 109 10.11 -10.46 7.86
C TYR A 109 9.88 -10.48 6.36
N SER A 110 9.04 -11.38 5.83
CA SER A 110 8.82 -11.51 4.38
C SER A 110 8.55 -10.16 3.70
N SER A 111 7.74 -9.30 4.35
CA SER A 111 7.33 -8.01 3.82
C SER A 111 8.37 -6.88 3.94
N SER A 112 9.41 -7.04 4.75
CA SER A 112 10.40 -5.99 5.02
C SER A 112 11.81 -6.30 4.50
N THR A 113 12.18 -7.57 4.35
CA THR A 113 13.48 -7.96 3.79
C THR A 113 13.60 -7.48 2.32
N PRO A 114 14.60 -6.65 1.98
CA PRO A 114 14.82 -6.19 0.60
C PRO A 114 15.06 -7.33 -0.38
N ALA A 115 14.74 -7.11 -1.66
CA ALA A 115 14.78 -8.15 -2.68
C ALA A 115 16.18 -8.75 -2.90
N GLU A 116 17.20 -7.91 -2.82
CA GLU A 116 18.61 -8.30 -3.01
C GLU A 116 19.33 -8.59 -1.68
N ASP A 117 18.60 -8.66 -0.56
CA ASP A 117 19.18 -9.08 0.71
C ASP A 117 19.36 -10.60 0.72
N PRO A 118 20.53 -11.14 1.15
CA PRO A 118 20.75 -12.58 1.25
C PRO A 118 19.69 -13.32 2.08
N LEU A 119 19.10 -12.65 3.09
CA LEU A 119 18.04 -13.22 3.92
C LEU A 119 16.78 -13.55 3.13
N LYS A 120 16.53 -12.90 1.98
CA LYS A 120 15.40 -13.23 1.09
C LYS A 120 15.57 -14.62 0.46
N LEU A 121 16.79 -14.98 0.07
CA LEU A 121 17.09 -16.32 -0.43
C LEU A 121 16.99 -17.37 0.68
N ASP A 122 17.39 -17.04 1.89
CA ASP A 122 17.26 -17.95 3.03
C ASP A 122 15.79 -18.20 3.40
N GLU A 123 14.94 -17.17 3.35
CA GLU A 123 13.49 -17.31 3.47
C GLU A 123 12.93 -18.31 2.43
N CYS A 124 13.31 -18.16 1.16
CA CYS A 124 12.91 -19.08 0.09
C CYS A 124 13.33 -20.53 0.37
N ARG A 125 14.52 -20.75 0.92
CA ARG A 125 15.02 -22.10 1.26
C ARG A 125 14.28 -22.72 2.43
N ILE A 126 13.91 -21.94 3.45
CA ILE A 126 13.24 -22.46 4.64
C ILE A 126 11.72 -22.64 4.45
N ALA A 127 11.10 -21.95 3.49
CA ALA A 127 9.65 -22.01 3.27
C ALA A 127 9.11 -23.42 3.03
N GLY A 128 9.89 -24.30 2.38
CA GLY A 128 9.52 -25.70 2.18
C GLY A 128 9.31 -26.47 3.49
N LYS A 129 10.08 -26.15 4.53
CA LYS A 129 9.91 -26.76 5.87
C LYS A 129 8.58 -26.34 6.50
N TYR A 130 8.25 -25.05 6.42
CA TYR A 130 6.99 -24.53 6.95
C TYR A 130 5.78 -25.08 6.20
N VAL A 131 5.82 -25.18 4.87
CA VAL A 131 4.71 -25.81 4.12
C VAL A 131 4.53 -27.27 4.50
N LEU A 132 5.61 -28.02 4.71
CA LEU A 132 5.52 -29.40 5.19
C LEU A 132 4.83 -29.48 6.56
N ASP A 133 5.15 -28.56 7.48
CA ASP A 133 4.52 -28.53 8.80
C ASP A 133 3.04 -28.12 8.72
N LEU A 134 2.68 -27.16 7.84
CA LEU A 134 1.28 -26.82 7.56
C LEU A 134 0.50 -28.01 7.01
N LEU A 135 1.11 -28.81 6.13
CA LEU A 135 0.49 -30.04 5.61
C LEU A 135 0.23 -31.06 6.71
N LYS A 136 1.19 -31.28 7.63
CA LYS A 136 1.01 -32.18 8.78
C LYS A 136 -0.11 -31.73 9.72
N MET A 137 -0.24 -30.42 9.92
CA MET A 137 -1.28 -29.81 10.75
C MET A 137 -2.62 -29.68 10.03
N ASP A 138 -2.64 -29.89 8.71
CA ASP A 138 -3.73 -29.48 7.81
C ASP A 138 -4.18 -28.02 8.07
N LEU A 139 -3.22 -27.12 8.33
CA LEU A 139 -3.50 -25.70 8.59
C LEU A 139 -3.64 -24.96 7.24
N LYS A 140 -4.86 -24.53 6.92
CA LYS A 140 -5.24 -24.02 5.60
C LYS A 140 -5.49 -22.51 5.60
N PRO A 141 -5.55 -21.86 4.42
CA PRO A 141 -5.82 -20.43 4.31
C PRO A 141 -7.08 -19.95 5.04
N ARG A 142 -8.17 -20.73 5.09
CA ARG A 142 -9.40 -20.32 5.82
C ARG A 142 -9.27 -20.44 7.35
N ASP A 143 -8.29 -21.18 7.84
CA ASP A 143 -8.00 -21.28 9.27
C ASP A 143 -7.16 -20.07 9.74
N ILE A 144 -6.39 -19.47 8.81
CA ILE A 144 -5.53 -18.31 9.05
C ILE A 144 -6.25 -16.99 8.72
N ILE A 145 -6.93 -16.93 7.57
CA ILE A 145 -7.65 -15.75 7.07
C ILE A 145 -9.06 -15.75 7.68
N THR A 146 -9.18 -15.05 8.80
CA THR A 146 -10.39 -14.90 9.59
C THR A 146 -10.78 -13.42 9.67
N THR A 147 -11.96 -13.11 10.18
CA THR A 147 -12.37 -11.72 10.43
C THR A 147 -11.34 -10.97 11.31
N LYS A 148 -10.73 -11.66 12.30
CA LYS A 148 -9.72 -11.07 13.18
C LYS A 148 -8.40 -10.81 12.45
N SER A 149 -7.92 -11.74 11.62
CA SER A 149 -6.66 -11.52 10.88
C SER A 149 -6.83 -10.53 9.73
N LEU A 150 -8.01 -10.43 9.12
CA LEU A 150 -8.37 -9.33 8.21
C LEU A 150 -8.39 -7.98 8.95
N ARG A 151 -8.92 -7.92 10.18
CA ARG A 151 -8.83 -6.73 11.03
C ARG A 151 -7.38 -6.35 11.32
N ASN A 152 -6.54 -7.31 11.68
CA ASN A 152 -5.10 -7.08 11.89
C ASN A 152 -4.43 -6.49 10.64
N ALA A 153 -4.75 -7.03 9.46
CA ALA A 153 -4.25 -6.51 8.19
C ALA A 153 -4.69 -5.04 7.97
N MET A 154 -5.96 -4.70 8.23
CA MET A 154 -6.44 -3.32 8.14
C MET A 154 -5.75 -2.38 9.14
N VAL A 155 -5.53 -2.82 10.38
CA VAL A 155 -4.78 -2.04 11.39
C VAL A 155 -3.36 -1.75 10.89
N MET A 156 -2.68 -2.74 10.32
CA MET A 156 -1.34 -2.55 9.75
C MET A 156 -1.35 -1.53 8.60
N VAL A 157 -2.33 -1.62 7.68
CA VAL A 157 -2.51 -0.64 6.60
C VAL A 157 -2.63 0.78 7.16
N MET A 158 -3.48 1.00 8.17
CA MET A 158 -3.68 2.33 8.75
C MET A 158 -2.43 2.83 9.49
N ALA A 159 -1.79 1.99 10.29
CA ALA A 159 -0.62 2.35 11.09
C ALA A 159 0.59 2.71 10.22
N LEU A 160 0.79 2.00 9.10
CA LEU A 160 1.89 2.24 8.18
C LEU A 160 1.62 3.33 7.13
N GLY A 161 0.38 3.79 7.02
CA GLY A 161 0.00 4.68 5.95
C GLY A 161 0.04 4.00 4.57
N GLY A 162 -0.59 2.83 4.50
CA GLY A 162 -0.76 2.01 3.30
C GLY A 162 -1.58 2.63 2.16
N SER A 163 -1.43 2.08 0.97
CA SER A 163 -2.18 2.48 -0.24
C SER A 163 -3.69 2.25 -0.11
N THR A 164 -4.50 3.13 -0.69
CA THR A 164 -5.97 2.98 -0.82
C THR A 164 -6.36 1.75 -1.63
N ASN A 165 -5.51 1.27 -2.55
CA ASN A 165 -5.69 0.02 -3.28
C ASN A 165 -5.85 -1.20 -2.36
N SER A 166 -5.34 -1.13 -1.12
CA SER A 166 -5.50 -2.21 -0.13
C SER A 166 -6.96 -2.52 0.18
N ILE A 167 -7.87 -1.55 0.06
CA ILE A 167 -9.31 -1.74 0.28
C ILE A 167 -9.87 -2.73 -0.75
N LEU A 168 -9.64 -2.47 -2.03
CA LEU A 168 -10.06 -3.36 -3.12
C LEU A 168 -9.49 -4.77 -2.94
N HIS A 169 -8.22 -4.85 -2.59
CA HIS A 169 -7.50 -6.10 -2.44
C HIS A 169 -7.95 -6.92 -1.24
N LEU A 170 -8.11 -6.30 -0.07
CA LEU A 170 -8.56 -6.98 1.14
C LEU A 170 -10.02 -7.42 1.04
N ILE A 171 -10.89 -6.63 0.40
CA ILE A 171 -12.27 -7.07 0.08
C ILE A 171 -12.22 -8.30 -0.83
N ALA A 172 -11.42 -8.27 -1.91
CA ALA A 172 -11.31 -9.42 -2.81
C ALA A 172 -10.74 -10.67 -2.11
N ILE A 173 -9.78 -10.52 -1.20
CA ILE A 173 -9.24 -11.60 -0.37
C ILE A 173 -10.32 -12.16 0.57
N ALA A 174 -11.04 -11.30 1.30
CA ALA A 174 -12.11 -11.72 2.19
C ALA A 174 -13.17 -12.55 1.46
N ARG A 175 -13.60 -12.09 0.28
CA ARG A 175 -14.56 -12.82 -0.57
C ARG A 175 -14.02 -14.19 -1.02
N SER A 176 -12.72 -14.32 -1.24
CA SER A 176 -12.10 -15.58 -1.67
C SER A 176 -12.17 -16.69 -0.61
N VAL A 177 -12.27 -16.32 0.67
CA VAL A 177 -12.40 -17.24 1.80
C VAL A 177 -13.84 -17.32 2.33
N GLY A 178 -14.80 -16.69 1.64
CA GLY A 178 -16.21 -16.70 2.04
C GLY A 178 -16.56 -15.74 3.17
N LEU A 179 -15.73 -14.72 3.43
CA LEU A 179 -15.98 -13.68 4.41
C LEU A 179 -16.48 -12.40 3.75
N GLU A 180 -17.23 -11.62 4.51
CA GLU A 180 -17.66 -10.28 4.14
C GLU A 180 -16.73 -9.24 4.77
N LEU A 181 -16.38 -8.23 3.99
CA LEU A 181 -15.61 -7.08 4.43
C LEU A 181 -16.12 -5.87 3.64
N THR A 182 -16.56 -4.83 4.34
CA THR A 182 -17.23 -3.67 3.76
C THR A 182 -16.38 -2.41 3.88
N LEU A 183 -16.71 -1.34 3.14
CA LEU A 183 -16.06 -0.04 3.28
C LEU A 183 -16.18 0.49 4.72
N ASP A 184 -17.33 0.30 5.36
CA ASP A 184 -17.56 0.74 6.74
C ASP A 184 -16.64 0.06 7.75
N ASP A 185 -16.21 -1.17 7.49
CA ASP A 185 -15.24 -1.86 8.34
C ASP A 185 -13.86 -1.19 8.28
N PHE A 186 -13.45 -0.69 7.10
CA PHE A 186 -12.24 0.12 6.97
C PHE A 186 -12.37 1.44 7.70
N GLN A 187 -13.52 2.11 7.63
CA GLN A 187 -13.73 3.37 8.36
C GLN A 187 -13.63 3.15 9.88
N LYS A 188 -14.31 2.12 10.41
CA LYS A 188 -14.24 1.77 11.85
C LYS A 188 -12.81 1.48 12.32
N VAL A 189 -11.99 0.84 11.49
CA VAL A 189 -10.57 0.58 11.82
C VAL A 189 -9.73 1.84 11.68
N SER A 190 -9.96 2.64 10.64
CA SER A 190 -9.31 3.94 10.43
C SER A 190 -9.52 4.88 11.62
N ASP A 191 -10.75 5.00 12.12
CA ASP A 191 -11.09 5.86 13.25
C ASP A 191 -10.37 5.48 14.55
N LYS A 192 -10.01 4.20 14.70
CA LYS A 192 -9.39 3.64 15.92
C LYS A 192 -7.88 3.45 15.83
N THR A 193 -7.30 3.58 14.64
CA THR A 193 -5.90 3.27 14.40
C THR A 193 -5.14 4.52 13.97
N PRO A 194 -4.21 5.05 14.80
CA PRO A 194 -3.42 6.21 14.43
C PRO A 194 -2.45 5.89 13.28
N LEU A 195 -2.15 6.90 12.46
CA LEU A 195 -1.05 6.83 11.50
C LEU A 195 0.28 7.04 12.23
N LEU A 196 1.14 6.03 12.23
CA LEU A 196 2.39 6.03 13.00
C LEU A 196 3.64 6.11 12.12
N ALA A 197 3.64 5.50 10.94
CA ALA A 197 4.86 5.39 10.14
C ALA A 197 5.16 6.64 9.30
N ASP A 198 6.39 7.15 9.42
CA ASP A 198 6.94 8.25 8.62
C ASP A 198 7.51 7.72 7.29
N LEU A 199 6.69 6.99 6.54
CA LEU A 199 7.08 6.35 5.28
C LEU A 199 6.52 7.09 4.06
N LYS A 200 7.31 7.15 2.99
CA LYS A 200 6.85 7.63 1.67
C LYS A 200 5.59 6.86 1.23
N PRO A 201 4.63 7.50 0.54
CA PRO A 201 4.70 8.86 0.00
C PRO A 201 4.30 9.97 0.99
N SER A 202 3.82 9.64 2.19
CA SER A 202 3.34 10.63 3.17
C SER A 202 4.45 11.18 4.08
N GLY A 203 5.47 10.35 4.31
CA GLY A 203 6.62 10.63 5.16
C GLY A 203 7.95 10.59 4.41
N ARG A 204 9.03 10.40 5.16
CA ARG A 204 10.42 10.54 4.67
C ARG A 204 11.09 9.22 4.31
N TYR A 205 10.85 8.18 5.09
CA TYR A 205 11.58 6.91 5.03
C TYR A 205 10.98 5.93 3.99
N VAL A 206 11.72 4.87 3.66
CA VAL A 206 11.29 3.78 2.78
C VAL A 206 11.28 2.43 3.52
N MET A 207 10.79 1.36 2.87
CA MET A 207 10.71 0.04 3.49
C MET A 207 12.08 -0.51 3.96
N GLU A 208 13.17 -0.18 3.27
CA GLU A 208 14.52 -0.56 3.72
C GLU A 208 14.87 0.05 5.09
N ASP A 209 14.43 1.27 5.38
CA ASP A 209 14.64 1.91 6.68
C ASP A 209 13.82 1.20 7.77
N LEU A 210 12.60 0.77 7.45
CA LEU A 210 11.78 -0.03 8.36
C LEU A 210 12.47 -1.36 8.69
N HIS A 211 13.05 -2.02 7.68
CA HIS A 211 13.82 -3.24 7.88
C HIS A 211 14.99 -3.05 8.86
N LYS A 212 15.76 -1.96 8.69
CA LYS A 212 16.91 -1.62 9.55
C LYS A 212 16.55 -1.40 11.02
N VAL A 213 15.32 -0.99 11.32
CA VAL A 213 14.86 -0.71 12.70
C VAL A 213 14.05 -1.85 13.34
N GLY A 214 14.05 -3.04 12.73
CA GLY A 214 13.40 -4.25 13.26
C GLY A 214 12.36 -4.87 12.34
N GLY A 215 12.07 -4.24 11.19
CA GLY A 215 11.16 -4.75 10.18
C GLY A 215 9.70 -4.83 10.62
N THR A 216 8.89 -5.49 9.79
CA THR A 216 7.46 -5.67 10.05
C THR A 216 7.17 -6.42 11.37
N PRO A 217 7.94 -7.45 11.78
CA PRO A 217 7.71 -8.11 13.07
C PRO A 217 7.81 -7.17 14.28
N ALA A 218 8.73 -6.21 14.26
CA ALA A 218 8.85 -5.21 15.32
C ALA A 218 7.63 -4.27 15.36
N VAL A 219 7.05 -3.92 14.20
CA VAL A 219 5.80 -3.16 14.13
C VAL A 219 4.61 -3.97 14.65
N ILE A 220 4.50 -5.25 14.27
CA ILE A 220 3.46 -6.15 14.77
C ILE A 220 3.52 -6.23 16.30
N ARG A 221 4.73 -6.43 16.85
CA ARG A 221 4.95 -6.45 18.30
C ARG A 221 4.51 -5.14 18.95
N HIS A 222 4.91 -4.00 18.39
CA HIS A 222 4.52 -2.70 18.92
C HIS A 222 2.99 -2.51 18.93
N LEU A 223 2.31 -2.87 17.85
CA LEU A 223 0.85 -2.73 17.75
C LEU A 223 0.10 -3.72 18.67
N LEU A 224 0.67 -4.89 18.95
CA LEU A 224 0.16 -5.81 19.99
C LEU A 224 0.30 -5.23 21.39
N GLU A 225 1.44 -4.64 21.72
CA GLU A 225 1.69 -3.97 23.01
C GLU A 225 0.73 -2.79 23.24
N LEU A 226 0.30 -2.13 22.16
CA LEU A 226 -0.74 -1.09 22.20
C LEU A 226 -2.18 -1.64 22.25
N GLY A 227 -2.36 -2.96 22.21
CA GLY A 227 -3.70 -3.59 22.20
C GLY A 227 -4.49 -3.36 20.91
N LEU A 228 -3.82 -3.01 19.81
CA LEU A 228 -4.48 -2.73 18.53
C LEU A 228 -4.70 -3.98 17.69
N LEU A 229 -3.86 -5.00 17.86
CA LEU A 229 -3.92 -6.28 17.13
C LEU A 229 -4.49 -7.41 18.00
N ASP A 230 -5.20 -8.33 17.35
CA ASP A 230 -5.63 -9.60 17.91
C ASP A 230 -4.47 -10.60 17.84
N GLY A 231 -3.90 -10.95 19.00
CA GLY A 231 -2.71 -11.78 19.11
C GLY A 231 -2.90 -13.27 18.82
N ASP A 232 -4.11 -13.79 19.02
CA ASP A 232 -4.42 -15.23 18.93
C ASP A 232 -4.62 -15.74 17.50
N CYS A 233 -4.52 -14.87 16.50
CA CYS A 233 -4.64 -15.26 15.10
C CYS A 233 -3.52 -16.25 14.73
N MET A 234 -3.87 -17.42 14.19
CA MET A 234 -2.90 -18.39 13.66
C MET A 234 -2.17 -17.84 12.45
N THR A 235 -0.92 -18.27 12.24
CA THR A 235 -0.13 -17.91 11.05
C THR A 235 0.47 -19.15 10.38
N VAL A 236 1.08 -18.95 9.22
CA VAL A 236 1.81 -19.97 8.47
C VAL A 236 3.02 -20.57 9.20
N THR A 237 3.42 -20.03 10.36
CA THR A 237 4.45 -20.67 11.19
C THR A 237 3.90 -21.81 12.06
N GLY A 238 2.58 -22.02 12.05
CA GLY A 238 1.89 -22.92 12.98
C GLY A 238 1.74 -22.35 14.40
N LYS A 239 2.10 -21.07 14.60
CA LYS A 239 1.96 -20.33 15.86
C LYS A 239 1.06 -19.12 15.68
N THR A 240 0.63 -18.55 16.80
CA THR A 240 -0.14 -17.30 16.81
C THR A 240 0.73 -16.08 16.47
N VAL A 241 0.09 -14.98 16.07
CA VAL A 241 0.77 -13.68 15.84
C VAL A 241 1.52 -13.24 17.10
N ALA A 242 0.92 -13.38 18.29
CA ALA A 242 1.56 -13.02 19.55
C ALA A 242 2.76 -13.89 19.92
N GLU A 243 2.71 -15.20 19.66
CA GLU A 243 3.85 -16.09 19.87
C GLU A 243 5.00 -15.76 18.93
N ASN A 244 4.71 -15.49 17.65
CA ASN A 244 5.72 -15.07 16.69
C ASN A 244 6.36 -13.73 17.09
N ALA A 245 5.56 -12.74 17.48
CA ALA A 245 6.05 -11.41 17.86
C ALA A 245 7.06 -11.43 19.03
N LYS A 246 6.92 -12.37 19.96
CA LYS A 246 7.86 -12.55 21.09
C LYS A 246 9.24 -13.06 20.68
N LEU A 247 9.35 -13.70 19.51
CA LEU A 247 10.61 -14.27 19.02
C LEU A 247 11.51 -13.24 18.34
N PHE A 248 10.99 -12.05 18.06
CA PHE A 248 11.70 -11.00 17.32
C PHE A 248 11.96 -9.77 18.18
N PRO A 249 13.06 -9.04 17.90
CA PRO A 249 13.37 -7.78 18.59
C PRO A 249 12.21 -6.77 18.48
N ALA A 250 12.10 -5.92 19.49
CA ALA A 250 11.27 -4.72 19.40
C ALA A 250 11.88 -3.72 18.40
N LEU A 251 11.15 -2.63 18.14
CA LEU A 251 11.68 -1.52 17.35
C LEU A 251 12.98 -0.99 17.99
N ALA A 252 13.99 -0.72 17.17
CA ALA A 252 15.30 -0.26 17.63
C ALA A 252 15.20 1.03 18.46
N ASP A 253 16.00 1.14 19.52
CA ASP A 253 16.00 2.32 20.40
C ASP A 253 16.32 3.60 19.61
N GLY A 254 15.55 4.66 19.85
CA GLY A 254 15.74 5.97 19.21
C GLY A 254 15.33 6.06 17.74
N GLN A 255 14.81 4.99 17.13
CA GLN A 255 14.34 5.01 15.75
C GLN A 255 13.26 6.08 15.50
N GLN A 256 13.21 6.61 14.28
CA GLN A 256 12.29 7.69 13.89
C GLN A 256 11.30 7.30 12.78
N VAL A 257 11.34 6.04 12.34
CA VAL A 257 10.50 5.49 11.26
C VAL A 257 9.06 5.27 11.73
N ILE A 258 8.87 4.74 12.94
CA ILE A 258 7.56 4.50 13.56
C ILE A 258 7.41 5.44 14.75
N ARG A 259 6.42 6.33 14.70
CA ARG A 259 6.14 7.29 15.76
C ARG A 259 5.48 6.63 16.97
N PRO A 260 5.75 7.10 18.20
CA PRO A 260 5.08 6.58 19.38
C PRO A 260 3.61 7.01 19.41
N LEU A 261 2.76 6.22 20.09
CA LEU A 261 1.32 6.49 20.23
C LEU A 261 1.00 7.88 20.83
N LEU A 262 1.88 8.41 21.69
CA LEU A 262 1.74 9.75 22.28
C LEU A 262 1.98 10.89 21.29
N ASN A 263 2.65 10.62 20.16
CA ASN A 263 2.98 11.62 19.14
C ASN A 263 2.81 11.05 17.71
N PRO A 264 1.60 10.58 17.35
CA PRO A 264 1.35 9.99 16.06
C PRO A 264 1.38 11.07 14.97
N ILE A 265 1.55 10.67 13.71
CA ILE A 265 1.46 11.61 12.58
C ILE A 265 0.03 12.12 12.44
N LYS A 266 -0.94 11.22 12.60
CA LYS A 266 -2.37 11.53 12.66
C LYS A 266 -3.04 10.64 13.70
N LYS A 267 -3.96 11.19 14.49
CA LYS A 267 -4.67 10.46 15.57
C LYS A 267 -5.55 9.31 15.05
N THR A 268 -5.96 9.38 13.79
CA THR A 268 -6.71 8.35 13.07
C THR A 268 -5.95 7.96 11.80
N GLY A 269 -6.44 6.94 11.11
CA GLY A 269 -5.92 6.49 9.84
C GLY A 269 -6.10 7.57 8.77
N HIS A 270 -5.28 7.49 7.72
CA HIS A 270 -5.41 8.43 6.62
C HIS A 270 -6.55 8.05 5.67
N ILE A 271 -6.93 6.77 5.59
CA ILE A 271 -7.95 6.30 4.66
C ILE A 271 -9.30 6.79 5.19
N GLN A 272 -10.08 7.42 4.33
CA GLN A 272 -11.43 7.89 4.63
C GLN A 272 -12.39 7.37 3.58
N ILE A 273 -13.52 6.84 4.05
CA ILE A 273 -14.65 6.44 3.22
C ILE A 273 -15.62 7.62 3.17
N LEU A 274 -15.93 8.06 1.95
CA LEU A 274 -16.82 9.19 1.72
C LEU A 274 -18.07 8.73 1.00
N TYR A 275 -19.22 9.12 1.54
CA TYR A 275 -20.54 8.91 0.95
C TYR A 275 -21.19 10.26 0.65
N GLY A 276 -22.11 10.26 -0.30
CA GLY A 276 -22.91 11.44 -0.62
C GLY A 276 -23.68 11.29 -1.91
N ASN A 277 -24.28 12.39 -2.37
CA ASN A 277 -25.03 12.42 -3.62
C ASN A 277 -24.19 12.05 -4.86
N LEU A 278 -22.87 12.28 -4.84
CA LEU A 278 -21.96 11.91 -5.93
C LEU A 278 -21.37 10.50 -5.79
N ALA A 279 -21.34 9.94 -4.58
CA ALA A 279 -20.78 8.62 -4.29
C ALA A 279 -21.73 7.84 -3.36
N PRO A 280 -22.93 7.45 -3.84
CA PRO A 280 -23.94 6.82 -3.00
C PRO A 280 -23.51 5.43 -2.50
N GLU A 281 -22.66 4.72 -3.26
CA GLU A 281 -22.09 3.42 -2.89
C GLU A 281 -20.72 3.54 -2.20
N GLY A 282 -20.27 4.76 -1.94
CA GLY A 282 -19.00 5.05 -1.29
C GLY A 282 -17.86 5.37 -2.26
N SER A 283 -16.84 6.01 -1.72
CA SER A 283 -15.59 6.38 -2.39
C SER A 283 -14.46 6.41 -1.37
N VAL A 284 -13.22 6.40 -1.85
CA VAL A 284 -12.03 6.26 -0.99
C VAL A 284 -11.10 7.44 -1.20
N ALA A 285 -10.70 8.06 -0.10
CA ALA A 285 -9.75 9.16 -0.10
C ALA A 285 -8.56 8.87 0.83
N LYS A 286 -7.41 9.45 0.49
CA LYS A 286 -6.24 9.51 1.37
C LYS A 286 -6.13 10.92 1.97
N ILE A 287 -6.52 11.05 3.25
CA ILE A 287 -6.59 12.33 3.98
C ILE A 287 -5.50 12.35 5.06
N THR A 288 -4.44 13.12 4.83
CA THR A 288 -3.26 13.18 5.71
C THR A 288 -3.43 14.09 6.92
N GLY A 289 -4.45 14.94 6.92
CA GLY A 289 -4.71 16.02 7.88
C GLY A 289 -4.12 17.37 7.46
N LYS A 290 -3.29 17.43 6.41
CA LYS A 290 -2.65 18.67 5.94
C LYS A 290 -3.50 19.45 4.92
N GLU A 291 -4.49 18.79 4.34
CA GLU A 291 -5.35 19.36 3.29
C GLU A 291 -6.54 20.16 3.84
N GLY A 292 -6.82 20.08 5.15
CA GLY A 292 -8.00 20.66 5.77
C GLY A 292 -9.17 19.68 5.82
N LEU A 293 -10.35 20.17 6.21
CA LEU A 293 -11.56 19.34 6.38
C LEU A 293 -12.63 19.60 5.32
N TYR A 294 -12.45 20.63 4.49
CA TYR A 294 -13.47 21.07 3.54
C TYR A 294 -12.83 21.64 2.28
N PHE A 295 -13.41 21.29 1.14
CA PHE A 295 -13.13 21.90 -0.15
C PHE A 295 -14.45 22.10 -0.90
N SER A 296 -14.60 23.25 -1.56
CA SER A 296 -15.75 23.54 -2.41
C SER A 296 -15.31 24.38 -3.59
N GLY A 297 -15.80 24.01 -4.76
CA GLY A 297 -15.45 24.66 -6.00
C GLY A 297 -16.35 24.23 -7.15
N PRO A 298 -16.37 24.97 -8.25
CA PRO A 298 -17.09 24.57 -9.46
C PRO A 298 -16.49 23.27 -10.02
N ALA A 299 -17.35 22.38 -10.53
CA ALA A 299 -16.90 21.19 -11.23
C ALA A 299 -16.20 21.55 -12.55
N LEU A 300 -15.09 20.87 -12.85
CA LEU A 300 -14.42 20.87 -14.13
C LEU A 300 -14.31 19.40 -14.58
N VAL A 301 -15.11 19.01 -15.56
CA VAL A 301 -15.38 17.60 -15.88
C VAL A 301 -14.66 17.17 -17.15
N PHE A 302 -14.07 15.98 -17.12
CA PHE A 302 -13.36 15.34 -18.22
C PHE A 302 -13.86 13.90 -18.39
N GLU A 303 -14.01 13.47 -19.65
CA GLU A 303 -14.43 12.10 -20.03
C GLU A 303 -13.26 11.09 -20.07
N GLY A 304 -12.10 11.46 -19.53
CA GLY A 304 -10.92 10.60 -19.45
C GLY A 304 -9.65 11.35 -19.08
N GLU A 305 -8.60 10.60 -18.72
CA GLU A 305 -7.30 11.14 -18.31
C GLU A 305 -6.68 12.07 -19.36
N GLU A 306 -6.65 11.66 -20.63
CA GLU A 306 -5.98 12.39 -21.72
C GLU A 306 -6.55 13.80 -21.91
N ALA A 307 -7.88 13.95 -21.83
CA ALA A 307 -8.55 15.24 -21.98
C ALA A 307 -8.21 16.21 -20.83
N MET A 308 -8.10 15.69 -19.61
CA MET A 308 -7.68 16.47 -18.44
C MET A 308 -6.23 16.94 -18.60
N ILE A 309 -5.34 16.04 -19.04
CA ILE A 309 -3.91 16.34 -19.26
C ILE A 309 -3.73 17.40 -20.35
N ALA A 310 -4.40 17.26 -21.51
CA ALA A 310 -4.33 18.27 -22.57
C ALA A 310 -4.74 19.67 -22.05
N THR A 311 -5.83 19.73 -21.29
CA THR A 311 -6.37 21.00 -20.79
C THR A 311 -5.45 21.65 -19.74
N ILE A 312 -4.87 20.88 -18.81
CA ILE A 312 -3.94 21.44 -17.83
C ILE A 312 -2.61 21.87 -18.45
N SER A 313 -2.15 21.19 -19.50
CA SER A 313 -0.96 21.58 -20.25
C SER A 313 -1.15 22.90 -21.00
N GLU A 314 -2.33 23.13 -21.59
CA GLU A 314 -2.64 24.37 -22.32
C GLU A 314 -2.91 25.56 -21.39
N ASN A 315 -3.72 25.35 -20.34
CA ASN A 315 -4.10 26.42 -19.42
C ASN A 315 -4.20 25.93 -17.96
N PRO A 316 -3.06 25.77 -17.27
CA PRO A 316 -3.05 25.28 -15.90
C PRO A 316 -3.88 26.14 -14.95
N ARG A 317 -3.90 27.47 -15.15
CA ARG A 317 -4.62 28.41 -14.27
C ARG A 317 -6.14 28.21 -14.27
N SER A 318 -6.71 27.61 -15.31
CA SER A 318 -8.15 27.31 -15.39
C SER A 318 -8.64 26.34 -14.30
N PHE A 319 -7.73 25.55 -13.72
CA PHE A 319 -8.02 24.53 -12.71
C PHE A 319 -8.13 25.11 -11.29
N LYS A 320 -7.57 26.30 -11.04
CA LYS A 320 -7.48 26.88 -9.70
C LYS A 320 -8.87 27.03 -9.05
N GLY A 321 -9.03 26.47 -7.84
CA GLY A 321 -10.28 26.51 -7.07
C GLY A 321 -11.38 25.59 -7.60
N LYS A 322 -11.08 24.67 -8.53
CA LYS A 322 -12.05 23.75 -9.12
C LYS A 322 -12.05 22.39 -8.42
N VAL A 323 -13.17 21.69 -8.57
CA VAL A 323 -13.26 20.24 -8.33
C VAL A 323 -13.14 19.56 -9.69
N VAL A 324 -11.98 18.98 -9.96
CA VAL A 324 -11.70 18.28 -11.21
C VAL A 324 -12.29 16.88 -11.13
N VAL A 325 -13.09 16.52 -12.11
CA VAL A 325 -13.76 15.23 -12.21
C VAL A 325 -13.28 14.52 -13.46
N ILE A 326 -12.62 13.38 -13.30
CA ILE A 326 -12.20 12.50 -14.41
C ILE A 326 -13.07 11.25 -14.33
N ARG A 327 -14.03 11.11 -15.24
CA ARG A 327 -15.00 10.01 -15.23
C ARG A 327 -14.83 9.08 -16.41
N GLY A 328 -15.45 7.91 -16.35
CA GLY A 328 -15.29 6.87 -17.38
C GLY A 328 -14.05 6.02 -17.15
N GLU A 329 -13.40 6.15 -16.00
CA GLU A 329 -12.16 5.47 -15.65
C GLU A 329 -12.40 4.27 -14.70
N GLY A 330 -13.65 3.93 -14.43
CA GLY A 330 -14.00 2.79 -13.58
C GLY A 330 -13.76 1.41 -14.20
N PRO A 331 -14.07 0.32 -13.46
CA PRO A 331 -13.81 -1.06 -13.91
C PRO A 331 -14.38 -1.42 -15.28
N LYS A 332 -15.52 -0.82 -15.65
CA LYS A 332 -16.21 -1.04 -16.93
C LYS A 332 -15.99 0.08 -17.95
N GLY A 333 -15.84 1.32 -17.48
CA GLY A 333 -15.72 2.50 -18.35
C GLY A 333 -14.44 2.48 -19.17
N ALA A 334 -13.29 2.40 -18.49
CA ALA A 334 -11.98 2.45 -19.13
C ALA A 334 -11.52 1.15 -19.80
N PRO A 335 -12.24 0.04 -19.62
CA PRO A 335 -12.07 -1.03 -18.61
C PRO A 335 -10.85 -1.03 -17.66
N GLY A 336 -10.95 -1.87 -16.61
CA GLY A 336 -9.81 -2.30 -15.79
C GLY A 336 -9.48 -1.38 -14.61
N MET A 337 -10.20 -0.26 -14.45
CA MET A 337 -10.01 0.70 -13.38
C MET A 337 -8.55 1.18 -13.29
N PRO A 338 -8.01 1.85 -14.34
CA PRO A 338 -6.62 2.28 -14.40
C PRO A 338 -6.22 3.13 -13.18
N GLU A 339 -4.92 3.05 -12.84
CA GLU A 339 -4.34 3.91 -11.82
C GLU A 339 -3.69 5.11 -12.49
N MET A 340 -4.33 6.27 -12.36
CA MET A 340 -3.89 7.52 -12.95
C MET A 340 -2.89 8.22 -12.02
N LEU A 341 -1.64 8.31 -12.44
CA LEU A 341 -0.61 9.10 -11.75
C LEU A 341 -0.46 10.48 -12.38
N THR A 342 -0.59 10.56 -13.71
CA THR A 342 -0.33 11.77 -14.51
C THR A 342 -1.15 12.98 -14.04
N PRO A 343 -2.47 12.88 -13.75
CA PRO A 343 -3.26 14.03 -13.30
C PRO A 343 -2.74 14.63 -12.00
N THR A 344 -2.38 13.77 -11.05
CA THR A 344 -1.88 14.23 -9.75
C THR A 344 -0.51 14.91 -9.89
N SER A 345 0.40 14.33 -10.68
CA SER A 345 1.72 14.91 -10.97
C SER A 345 1.61 16.22 -11.74
N ALA A 346 0.71 16.32 -12.72
CA ALA A 346 0.49 17.55 -13.49
C ALA A 346 -0.07 18.68 -12.61
N ILE A 347 -1.03 18.39 -11.73
CA ILE A 347 -1.57 19.36 -10.77
C ILE A 347 -0.50 19.86 -9.79
N VAL A 348 0.33 18.95 -9.27
CA VAL A 348 1.43 19.32 -8.37
C VAL A 348 2.51 20.12 -9.11
N GLY A 349 2.91 19.69 -10.31
CA GLY A 349 3.87 20.40 -11.15
C GLY A 349 3.42 21.80 -11.58
N ALA A 350 2.11 22.00 -11.76
CA ALA A 350 1.51 23.31 -12.01
C ALA A 350 1.40 24.21 -10.75
N GLY A 351 1.80 23.71 -9.58
CA GLY A 351 1.71 24.43 -8.31
C GLY A 351 0.30 24.52 -7.73
N LEU A 352 -0.61 23.63 -8.14
CA LEU A 352 -2.03 23.68 -7.79
C LEU A 352 -2.47 22.63 -6.76
N GLY A 353 -1.55 21.82 -6.21
CA GLY A 353 -1.89 20.69 -5.33
C GLY A 353 -2.69 21.02 -4.07
N LYS A 354 -2.68 22.27 -3.60
CA LYS A 354 -3.51 22.73 -2.46
C LYS A 354 -4.73 23.55 -2.86
N GLU A 355 -4.90 23.81 -4.15
CA GLU A 355 -5.92 24.72 -4.68
C GLU A 355 -6.99 23.98 -5.49
N VAL A 356 -6.91 22.65 -5.59
CA VAL A 356 -7.77 21.80 -6.43
C VAL A 356 -8.13 20.52 -5.69
N ALA A 357 -9.34 20.01 -5.91
CA ALA A 357 -9.74 18.66 -5.56
C ALA A 357 -9.85 17.78 -6.82
N LEU A 358 -9.53 16.50 -6.69
CA LEU A 358 -9.59 15.50 -7.76
C LEU A 358 -10.57 14.38 -7.40
N LEU A 359 -11.53 14.12 -8.28
CA LEU A 359 -12.50 13.04 -8.19
C LEU A 359 -12.39 12.13 -9.41
N THR A 360 -12.50 10.82 -9.20
CA THR A 360 -12.63 9.84 -10.30
C THR A 360 -13.47 8.63 -9.90
N ASP A 361 -13.98 7.90 -10.89
CA ASP A 361 -14.50 6.53 -10.76
C ASP A 361 -13.41 5.46 -10.99
N GLY A 362 -12.21 5.87 -11.42
CA GLY A 362 -11.00 5.06 -11.53
C GLY A 362 -10.17 5.05 -10.24
N ARG A 363 -8.84 5.07 -10.35
CA ARG A 363 -7.94 5.15 -9.18
C ARG A 363 -6.90 6.22 -9.39
N PHE A 364 -6.53 6.93 -8.33
CA PHE A 364 -5.36 7.80 -8.33
C PHE A 364 -4.18 7.12 -7.64
N SER A 365 -2.98 7.33 -8.16
CA SER A 365 -1.77 6.85 -7.49
C SER A 365 -1.41 7.71 -6.27
N GLY A 366 -0.99 7.06 -5.19
CA GLY A 366 -0.88 7.65 -3.84
C GLY A 366 0.18 8.72 -3.61
N ALA A 367 0.76 9.31 -4.66
CA ALA A 367 1.80 10.34 -4.60
C ALA A 367 1.26 11.79 -4.47
N SER A 368 -0.06 11.96 -4.35
CA SER A 368 -0.70 13.27 -4.35
C SER A 368 -0.80 13.92 -2.98
N HIS A 369 -0.68 15.25 -2.94
CA HIS A 369 -1.08 16.09 -1.82
C HIS A 369 -2.41 16.78 -2.16
N GLY A 370 -3.36 16.85 -1.21
CA GLY A 370 -4.67 17.50 -1.41
C GLY A 370 -5.86 16.55 -1.27
N PHE A 371 -7.04 17.00 -1.70
CA PHE A 371 -8.27 16.20 -1.72
C PHE A 371 -8.31 15.34 -2.98
N VAL A 372 -7.90 14.08 -2.86
CA VAL A 372 -7.85 13.13 -3.98
C VAL A 372 -8.69 11.91 -3.64
N ILE A 373 -9.75 11.70 -4.41
CA ILE A 373 -10.80 10.73 -4.16
C ILE A 373 -11.01 9.87 -5.41
N GLY A 374 -11.05 8.55 -5.23
CA GLY A 374 -11.37 7.58 -6.27
C GLY A 374 -12.30 6.49 -5.78
#